data_AF-A0A970JBV3-F1
#
_entry.id   AF-A0A970JBV3-F1
#
_cell.length_a   1.000
_cell.length_b   1.000
_cell.length_c   1.000
_cell.angle_alpha   90.00
_cell.angle_beta   90.00
_cell.angle_gamma   90.00
#
_symmetry.space_group_name_H-M   'P 1'
#
loop_
_entity.id
_entity.type
_entity.pdbx_description
1 polymer ?
#
loop_
_entity_poly.entity_id
_entity_poly.type
_entity_poly.pdbx_seq_one_letter_code
_entity_poly.pdbx_strand_id
1 'polypeptide(L)' 'MFEHVQRGPGKSGQKVALGESELEAEREKLHLLAVNLGLSHPLVLRQSRFLDGIINAKISRETGRLHK' A
#
# COMPACT_ATOMS: atom_id res chain seq x y z
N MET A 1 -43.45 -8.16 -19.26
CA MET A 1 -43.22 -7.01 -18.37
C MET A 1 -41.80 -7.13 -17.82
N PHE A 2 -40.97 -6.12 -18.10
CA PHE A 2 -39.57 -5.86 -17.69
C PHE A 2 -38.54 -6.92 -18.11
N GLU A 3 -37.96 -6.83 -19.32
CA GLU A 3 -36.81 -6.00 -19.76
C GLU A 3 -35.44 -6.51 -19.24
N HIS A 4 -34.61 -6.92 -20.22
CA HIS A 4 -33.21 -7.30 -20.11
C HIS A 4 -32.36 -6.22 -19.40
N VAL A 5 -31.49 -6.62 -18.48
CA VAL A 5 -30.29 -5.84 -18.14
C VAL A 5 -29.05 -6.68 -18.40
N GLN A 6 -28.37 -6.36 -19.49
CA GLN A 6 -27.08 -6.88 -19.89
C GLN A 6 -26.00 -6.42 -18.88
N ARG A 7 -25.44 -7.34 -18.09
CA ARG A 7 -24.15 -7.09 -17.41
C ARG A 7 -23.02 -7.33 -18.39
N GLY A 8 -22.63 -6.27 -19.10
CA GLY A 8 -21.38 -6.24 -19.86
C GLY A 8 -20.15 -6.40 -18.96
N PRO A 9 -18.98 -6.78 -19.52
CA PRO A 9 -17.75 -6.90 -18.76
C PRO A 9 -17.21 -5.50 -18.47
N GLY A 10 -17.35 -5.06 -17.23
CA GLY A 10 -16.77 -3.81 -16.75
C GLY A 10 -15.25 -3.88 -16.72
N LYS A 11 -14.59 -3.52 -17.82
CA LYS A 11 -13.23 -2.98 -17.78
C LYS A 11 -13.31 -1.60 -17.13
N SER A 12 -12.84 -1.48 -15.89
CA SER A 12 -12.37 -0.23 -15.31
C SER A 12 -11.13 -0.60 -14.49
N GLY A 13 -9.92 -0.37 -14.99
CA GLY A 13 -9.44 0.99 -15.13
C GLY A 13 -9.16 1.61 -13.75
N GLN A 14 -8.63 0.86 -12.79
CA GLN A 14 -8.19 1.42 -11.51
C GLN A 14 -6.66 1.42 -11.43
N LYS A 15 -6.03 2.29 -12.24
CA LYS A 15 -4.68 2.80 -11.98
C LYS A 15 -4.79 4.11 -11.20
N VAL A 16 -5.52 4.11 -10.10
CA VAL A 16 -5.72 5.29 -9.25
C VAL A 16 -5.36 4.86 -7.82
N ALA A 17 -4.36 5.51 -7.24
CA ALA A 17 -3.87 5.32 -5.85
C ALA A 17 -2.97 4.10 -5.53
N LEU A 18 -2.16 3.60 -6.48
CA LEU A 18 -1.16 2.56 -6.18
C LEU A 18 -0.18 2.97 -5.05
N GLY A 19 0.10 4.27 -4.88
CA GLY A 19 1.04 4.76 -3.88
C GLY A 19 0.55 4.58 -2.45
N GLU A 20 -0.61 5.12 -2.08
CA GLU A 20 -1.11 5.06 -0.69
C GLU A 20 -1.57 3.65 -0.29
N SER A 21 -2.19 2.92 -1.21
CA SER A 21 -2.68 1.56 -0.95
C SER A 21 -1.56 0.57 -0.63
N GLU A 22 -0.38 0.70 -1.25
CA GLU A 22 0.76 -0.19 -0.97
C GLU A 22 1.38 0.07 0.40
N LEU A 23 1.43 1.34 0.83
CA LEU A 23 1.96 1.70 2.16
C LEU A 23 1.01 1.22 3.27
N GLU A 24 -0.29 1.37 3.08
CA GLU A 24 -1.28 0.90 4.05
C GLU A 24 -1.25 -0.63 4.20
N ALA A 25 -1.12 -1.35 3.09
CA ALA A 25 -0.99 -2.81 3.12
C ALA A 25 0.27 -3.27 3.88
N GLU A 26 1.41 -2.64 3.64
CA GLU A 26 2.65 -3.00 4.35
C GLU A 26 2.63 -2.56 5.83
N ARG A 27 1.86 -1.51 6.18
CA ARG A 27 1.58 -1.12 7.57
C ARG A 27 0.74 -2.16 8.29
N GLU A 28 -0.35 -2.60 7.68
CA GLU A 28 -1.22 -3.64 8.24
C GLU A 28 -0.45 -4.95 8.45
N LYS A 29 0.37 -5.35 7.48
CA LYS A 29 1.25 -6.51 7.59
C LYS A 29 2.25 -6.40 8.75
N LEU A 30 2.88 -5.24 8.93
CA LEU A 30 3.79 -5.01 10.06
C LEU A 30 3.05 -5.10 11.40
N HIS A 31 1.84 -4.54 11.47
CA HIS A 31 1.01 -4.61 12.66
C HIS A 31 0.67 -6.06 13.02
N LEU A 32 0.20 -6.85 12.05
CA LEU A 32 -0.09 -8.28 12.27
C LEU A 32 1.14 -9.07 12.71
N LEU A 33 2.31 -8.81 12.11
CA LEU A 33 3.55 -9.47 12.53
C LEU A 33 3.96 -9.07 13.95
N ALA A 34 3.81 -7.80 14.33
CA ALA A 34 4.10 -7.31 15.67
C ALA A 34 3.18 -7.93 16.72
N VAL A 35 1.89 -8.04 16.43
CA VAL A 35 0.89 -8.67 17.32
C VAL A 35 1.17 -10.16 17.50
N ASN A 36 1.52 -10.87 16.42
CA ASN A 36 1.69 -12.33 16.45
C ASN A 36 3.06 -12.78 16.98
N LEU A 37 4.12 -12.04 16.68
CA LEU A 37 5.51 -12.47 16.94
C LEU A 37 6.23 -11.61 17.97
N GLY A 38 5.70 -10.43 18.29
CA GLY A 38 6.33 -9.43 19.15
C GLY A 38 7.27 -8.49 18.39
N LEU A 39 7.46 -7.30 18.95
CA LEU A 39 8.21 -6.20 18.31
C LEU A 39 9.69 -6.53 18.04
N SER A 40 10.30 -7.37 18.88
CA SER A 40 11.71 -7.75 18.77
C SER A 40 11.97 -8.87 17.76
N HIS A 41 10.92 -9.43 17.15
CA HIS A 41 11.09 -10.56 16.24
C HIS A 41 11.84 -10.15 14.96
N PRO A 42 12.83 -10.95 14.48
CA PRO A 42 13.63 -10.58 13.31
C PRO A 42 12.82 -10.29 12.02
N LEU A 43 11.65 -10.93 11.86
CA LEU A 43 10.75 -10.64 10.74
C LEU A 43 10.07 -9.27 10.88
N VAL A 44 9.66 -8.88 12.08
CA VAL A 44 9.06 -7.56 12.36
C VAL A 44 10.08 -6.47 12.11
N LEU A 45 11.32 -6.65 12.58
CA LEU A 45 12.41 -5.69 12.35
C LEU A 45 12.74 -5.54 10.85
N ARG A 46 12.78 -6.65 10.09
CA ARG A 46 12.98 -6.60 8.63
C ARG A 46 11.85 -5.88 7.92
N GLN A 47 10.61 -6.18 8.30
CA GLN A 47 9.42 -5.55 7.73
C GLN A 47 9.36 -4.04 8.05
N SER A 48 9.76 -3.64 9.27
CA SER A 48 9.86 -2.23 9.66
C SER A 48 10.84 -1.48 8.77
N ARG A 49 12.05 -2.01 8.58
CA ARG A 49 13.07 -1.39 7.72
C ARG A 49 12.64 -1.26 6.26
N PHE A 50 11.89 -2.25 5.76
CA PHE A 50 11.31 -2.19 4.43
C PHE A 50 10.30 -1.04 4.30
N LEU A 51 9.42 -0.89 5.29
CA LEU A 51 8.44 0.19 5.35
C LEU A 51 9.10 1.57 5.42
N ASP A 52 10.16 1.72 6.22
CA ASP A 52 10.96 2.94 6.30
C ASP A 52 11.56 3.31 4.93
N GLY A 53 12.04 2.32 4.18
CA GLY A 53 12.55 2.51 2.82
C GLY A 53 11.50 3.06 1.86
N ILE A 54 10.26 2.54 1.93
CA ILE A 54 9.14 3.02 1.11
C ILE A 54 8.77 4.46 1.48
N ILE A 55 8.66 4.76 2.77
CA ILE A 55 8.33 6.11 3.27
C ILE A 55 9.39 7.11 2.81
N ASN A 56 10.67 6.78 3.01
CA ASN A 56 11.77 7.66 2.61
C ASN A 56 11.81 7.88 1.09
N ALA A 57 11.54 6.85 0.29
CA ALA A 57 11.44 6.98 -1.17
C ALA A 57 10.28 7.90 -1.59
N LYS A 58 9.15 7.84 -0.91
CA LYS A 58 8.01 8.74 -1.17
C LYS A 58 8.32 10.18 -0.78
N ILE A 59 8.84 10.41 0.42
CA ILE A 59 9.26 11.74 0.90
C ILE A 59 10.29 12.33 -0.05
N SER A 60 11.28 11.55 -0.48
CA SER A 60 12.32 12.00 -1.42
C SER A 60 11.73 12.40 -2.78
N ARG A 61 10.74 11.65 -3.29
CA ARG A 61 10.04 12.00 -4.53
C ARG A 61 9.21 13.28 -4.39
N GLU A 62 8.59 13.51 -3.24
CA GLU A 62 7.77 14.68 -2.98
C GLU A 62 8.61 15.94 -2.77
N THR A 63 9.66 15.84 -1.96
CA THR A 63 10.62 16.93 -1.69
C THR A 63 11.49 17.27 -2.89
N GLY A 64 11.88 16.28 -3.71
CA GLY A 64 12.58 16.51 -4.98
C GLY A 64 11.71 17.16 -6.05
N ARG A 65 10.37 17.14 -5.90
CA ARG A 65 9.41 17.77 -6.83
C ARG A 65 9.16 19.25 -6.53
N LEU A 66 9.57 19.75 -5.36
CA LEU A 66 9.39 21.14 -4.94
C LEU A 66 10.51 22.09 -5.43
N HIS A 67 11.58 21.57 -6.03
CA HIS A 67 12.73 22.36 -6.51
C HIS A 67 12.92 22.37 -8.03
N LYS A 68 11.86 22.20 -8.82
CA LYS A 68 11.89 22.33 -10.29
C LYS A 68 10.79 23.26 -10.77
#